data_AF-A0A227KI13-F1
#
_entry.id   AF-A0A227KI13-F1
#
_cell.length_a   1.000
_cell.length_b   1.000
_cell.length_c   1.000
_cell.angle_alpha   90.00
_cell.angle_beta   90.00
_cell.angle_gamma   90.00
#
_symmetry.space_group_name_H-M   'P 1'
#
loop_
_entity.id
_entity.type
_entity.pdbx_description
1 polymer ?
#
loop_
_entity_poly.entity_id
_entity_poly.type
_entity_poly.pdbx_seq_one_letter_code
_entity_poly.pdbx_strand_id
1 'polypeptide(L)'
;MLKRKDLDETPIFKTEDLRNAFYEALHEAYRVGKSDVELKKALKQLASALKPTKVLSGDLKEIFAVAAEKLEQSRANRINFCERKEKAPWKLWGTEKVEAKALEQMDDAVSLPISVGGALMPDAHQGYGLPIGGVLATKGAVIPYAVGVDIACRMRISILDVPCEEFERDRRRFGEVLLRETRFGVGIAFDPGMRVHEVMDDPLWKKPGVLKENFQKARSQLGTSGHGNHFVEFGKLTVEADIDEPTLKIKAGTYTALLSHSGSRGLGQHVANFYSELAAFLHPELPENLKRLSWLELDSEEGKDYWEAMELCGRYAAANHELIHKHVIAALGCGVLGYVENHHNFAWKEEFNGEEVIVHRKGATPAGEGKLGVVPGSMGTPGFIVRGKGNPESFNSCSHGAGRVMSRAAAYRNLKREDMKNFLRAREVTLIGGTLDESPEVYKDINKVIAGQTDLVDVLAKFEPKVVRMAEEKAQWTQRRNKKKAAGEAEVCM
;
A
#
# COMPACT_ATOMS: atom_id res chain seq x y z
N MET A 1 7.89 35.52 -14.07
CA MET A 1 6.60 35.32 -13.40
C MET A 1 6.39 33.83 -13.28
N LEU A 2 6.46 33.33 -12.03
CA LEU A 2 6.14 31.96 -11.67
C LEU A 2 4.79 31.61 -12.29
N LYS A 3 4.78 30.62 -13.18
CA LYS A 3 3.55 30.09 -13.76
C LYS A 3 2.88 29.19 -12.71
N ARG A 4 1.58 28.96 -12.84
CA ARG A 4 0.79 28.00 -12.03
C ARG A 4 1.56 26.68 -11.79
N LYS A 5 2.17 26.13 -12.85
CA LYS A 5 3.01 24.94 -12.79
C LYS A 5 4.28 25.05 -11.92
N ASP A 6 4.89 26.23 -11.81
CA ASP A 6 6.11 26.46 -11.00
C ASP A 6 5.74 26.59 -9.52
N LEU A 7 4.47 26.84 -9.24
CA LEU A 7 3.88 26.90 -7.91
C LEU A 7 3.39 25.54 -7.47
N ASP A 8 2.87 24.71 -8.38
CA ASP A 8 2.46 23.32 -8.09
C ASP A 8 3.61 22.44 -7.53
N GLU A 9 4.87 22.84 -7.73
CA GLU A 9 6.06 22.21 -7.10
C GLU A 9 6.30 22.66 -5.64
N THR A 10 5.58 23.69 -5.19
CA THR A 10 5.68 24.21 -3.83
C THR A 10 4.56 23.58 -2.98
N PRO A 11 4.87 22.98 -1.82
CA PRO A 11 3.89 22.20 -1.05
C PRO A 11 2.78 23.02 -0.38
N ILE A 12 2.68 24.32 -0.67
CA ILE A 12 1.79 25.28 -0.01
C ILE A 12 0.36 25.22 -0.55
N PHE A 13 0.16 24.81 -1.82
CA PHE A 13 -1.10 25.02 -2.53
C PHE A 13 -2.02 23.79 -2.54
N LYS A 14 -2.15 23.15 -1.38
CA LYS A 14 -2.86 21.88 -1.27
C LYS A 14 -4.39 22.03 -1.19
N THR A 15 -4.90 23.14 -0.63
CA THR A 15 -6.34 23.49 -0.63
C THR A 15 -6.63 24.65 -1.59
N GLU A 16 -7.87 24.74 -2.10
CA GLU A 16 -8.26 25.79 -3.05
C GLU A 16 -8.22 27.20 -2.42
N ASP A 17 -8.63 27.33 -1.16
CA ASP A 17 -8.59 28.61 -0.43
C ASP A 17 -7.16 29.13 -0.22
N LEU A 18 -6.25 28.29 0.28
CA LEU A 18 -4.83 28.66 0.43
C LEU A 18 -4.22 28.99 -0.92
N ARG A 19 -4.53 28.19 -1.93
CA ARG A 19 -4.04 28.40 -3.30
C ARG A 19 -4.44 29.78 -3.82
N ASN A 20 -5.70 30.17 -3.69
CA ASN A 20 -6.17 31.47 -4.17
C ASN A 20 -5.49 32.64 -3.44
N ALA A 21 -5.41 32.58 -2.11
CA ALA A 21 -4.78 33.64 -1.31
C ALA A 21 -3.29 33.84 -1.68
N PHE A 22 -2.55 32.76 -1.90
CA PHE A 22 -1.17 32.86 -2.32
C PHE A 22 -1.00 33.31 -3.78
N TYR A 23 -1.92 32.94 -4.69
CA TYR A 23 -1.91 33.44 -6.06
C TYR A 23 -2.07 34.96 -6.12
N GLU A 24 -2.99 35.51 -5.32
CA GLU A 24 -3.19 36.95 -5.20
C GLU A 24 -1.93 37.64 -4.66
N ALA A 25 -1.34 37.11 -3.58
CA ALA A 25 -0.10 37.64 -3.01
C ALA A 25 1.07 37.60 -4.02
N LEU A 26 1.21 36.53 -4.79
CA LEU A 26 2.24 36.42 -5.82
C LEU A 26 2.04 37.44 -6.94
N HIS A 27 0.81 37.60 -7.41
CA HIS A 27 0.48 38.58 -8.45
C HIS A 27 0.85 40.00 -8.01
N GLU A 28 0.50 40.36 -6.77
CA GLU A 28 0.85 41.65 -6.19
C GLU A 28 2.38 41.81 -6.01
N ALA A 29 3.07 40.77 -5.56
CA ALA A 29 4.52 40.81 -5.42
C ALA A 29 5.24 41.04 -6.75
N TYR A 30 4.74 40.46 -7.85
CA TYR A 30 5.24 40.75 -9.20
C TYR A 30 4.98 42.19 -9.62
N ARG A 31 3.83 42.76 -9.28
CA ARG A 31 3.47 44.15 -9.60
C ARG A 31 4.43 45.16 -8.96
N VAL A 32 4.91 44.87 -7.75
CA VAL A 32 5.91 45.70 -7.05
C VAL A 32 7.36 45.31 -7.36
N GLY A 33 7.59 44.50 -8.39
CA GLY A 33 8.92 44.23 -8.94
C GLY A 33 9.75 43.14 -8.24
N LYS A 34 9.14 42.27 -7.42
CA LYS A 34 9.88 41.17 -6.78
C LYS A 34 10.32 40.12 -7.80
N SER A 35 11.53 39.61 -7.66
CA SER A 35 12.10 38.58 -8.53
C SER A 35 11.62 37.17 -8.18
N ASP A 36 11.69 36.24 -9.14
CA ASP A 36 11.36 34.82 -8.90
C ASP A 36 12.22 34.20 -7.78
N VAL A 37 13.46 34.66 -7.61
CA VAL A 37 14.38 34.18 -6.56
C VAL A 37 13.89 34.59 -5.17
N GLU A 38 13.47 35.85 -5.01
CA GLU A 38 12.93 36.37 -3.75
C GLU A 38 11.63 35.64 -3.37
N LEU A 39 10.73 35.45 -4.34
CA LEU A 39 9.44 34.80 -4.10
C LEU A 39 9.61 33.33 -3.76
N LYS A 40 10.50 32.59 -4.44
CA LYS A 40 10.82 31.20 -4.08
C LYS A 40 11.36 31.10 -2.66
N LYS A 41 12.20 32.05 -2.22
CA LYS A 41 12.72 32.10 -0.85
C LYS A 41 11.60 32.36 0.16
N ALA A 42 10.72 33.33 -0.11
CA ALA A 42 9.60 33.67 0.76
C ALA A 42 8.62 32.50 0.91
N LEU A 43 8.24 31.86 -0.21
CA LEU A 43 7.40 30.67 -0.19
C LEU A 43 8.05 29.55 0.63
N LYS A 44 9.34 29.29 0.45
CA LYS A 44 10.05 28.28 1.27
C LYS A 44 10.01 28.61 2.75
N GLN A 45 10.22 29.87 3.14
CA GLN A 45 10.15 30.31 4.54
C GLN A 45 8.75 30.08 5.12
N LEU A 46 7.69 30.50 4.43
CA LEU A 46 6.29 30.29 4.84
C LEU A 46 5.96 28.80 4.97
N ALA A 47 6.38 27.98 3.99
CA ALA A 47 6.14 26.55 3.98
C ALA A 47 6.75 25.84 5.20
N SER A 48 7.96 26.21 5.62
CA SER A 48 8.67 25.56 6.72
C SER A 48 8.31 26.09 8.12
N ALA A 49 7.54 27.17 8.22
CA ALA A 49 7.33 27.89 9.48
C ALA A 49 6.08 27.44 10.23
N LEU A 50 6.21 27.08 11.51
CA LEU A 50 5.03 26.85 12.35
C LEU A 50 4.17 28.12 12.55
N LYS A 51 4.80 29.32 12.52
CA LYS A 51 4.13 30.63 12.59
C LYS A 51 4.44 31.47 11.35
N PRO A 52 3.81 31.19 10.19
CA PRO A 52 4.07 31.87 8.92
C PRO A 52 3.91 33.40 9.00
N THR A 53 3.03 33.92 9.86
CA THR A 53 2.82 35.37 10.02
C THR A 53 4.06 36.12 10.52
N LYS A 54 5.07 35.40 11.03
CA LYS A 54 6.27 35.96 11.67
C LYS A 54 7.57 35.79 10.87
N VAL A 55 7.54 35.12 9.72
CA VAL A 55 8.79 34.73 9.03
C VAL A 55 9.21 35.61 7.86
N LEU A 56 8.31 36.43 7.34
CA LEU A 56 8.61 37.40 6.28
C LEU A 56 8.82 38.80 6.86
N SER A 57 9.56 39.64 6.12
CA SER A 57 9.87 41.02 6.47
C SER A 57 9.73 41.95 5.25
N GLY A 58 9.66 43.26 5.51
CA GLY A 58 9.47 44.29 4.47
C GLY A 58 8.16 44.12 3.69
N ASP A 59 8.14 44.58 2.44
CA ASP A 59 6.94 44.55 1.58
C ASP A 59 6.35 43.13 1.45
N LEU A 60 7.20 42.10 1.43
CA LEU A 60 6.74 40.71 1.33
C LEU A 60 5.90 40.27 2.53
N LYS A 61 6.15 40.82 3.72
CA LYS A 61 5.32 40.55 4.90
C LYS A 61 3.89 41.06 4.69
N GLU A 62 3.76 42.27 4.15
CA GLU A 62 2.46 42.91 3.92
C GLU A 62 1.71 42.23 2.77
N ILE A 63 2.41 41.97 1.67
CA ILE A 63 1.84 41.31 0.48
C ILE A 63 1.34 39.90 0.79
N PHE A 64 2.07 39.14 1.60
CA PHE A 64 1.69 37.77 1.98
C PHE A 64 0.92 37.70 3.31
N ALA A 65 0.53 38.81 3.93
CA ALA A 65 -0.09 38.80 5.26
C ALA A 65 -1.33 37.88 5.32
N VAL A 66 -2.28 38.07 4.40
CA VAL A 66 -3.52 37.26 4.31
C VAL A 66 -3.22 35.79 4.06
N ALA A 67 -2.28 35.51 3.14
CA ALA A 67 -1.85 34.16 2.82
C ALA A 67 -1.17 33.46 4.01
N ALA A 68 -0.33 34.19 4.74
CA ALA A 68 0.36 33.71 5.93
C ALA A 68 -0.60 33.47 7.11
N GLU A 69 -1.61 34.33 7.30
CA GLU A 69 -2.67 34.14 8.30
C GLU A 69 -3.51 32.91 8.01
N LYS A 70 -3.99 32.74 6.77
CA LYS A 70 -4.72 31.54 6.35
C LYS A 70 -3.87 30.28 6.53
N LEU A 71 -2.59 30.34 6.17
CA LEU A 71 -1.67 29.21 6.36
C LEU A 71 -1.48 28.89 7.85
N GLU A 72 -1.31 29.90 8.70
CA GLU A 72 -1.21 29.71 10.15
C GLU A 72 -2.49 29.13 10.73
N GLN A 73 -3.67 29.58 10.29
CA GLN A 73 -4.97 29.03 10.66
C GLN A 73 -5.14 27.56 10.23
N SER A 74 -4.68 27.19 9.03
CA SER A 74 -4.73 25.79 8.56
C SER A 74 -3.86 24.82 9.39
N ARG A 75 -2.91 25.38 10.15
CA ARG A 75 -2.04 24.67 11.11
C ARG A 75 -2.54 24.81 12.54
N ALA A 76 -3.47 25.74 12.80
CA ALA A 76 -4.03 25.95 14.13
C ALA A 76 -4.92 24.76 14.51
N ASN A 77 -4.99 24.47 15.82
CA ASN A 77 -5.78 23.37 16.41
C ASN A 77 -5.35 21.95 16.03
N ARG A 78 -4.19 21.78 15.37
CA ARG A 78 -3.57 20.47 15.18
C ARG A 78 -2.88 20.00 16.45
N ILE A 79 -2.78 18.68 16.60
CA ILE A 79 -1.93 18.09 17.63
C ILE A 79 -0.49 18.40 17.21
N ASN A 80 0.21 19.25 17.96
CA ASN A 80 1.61 19.54 17.64
C ASN A 80 2.50 18.39 18.08
N PHE A 81 3.56 18.12 17.31
CA PHE A 81 4.55 17.14 17.75
C PHE A 81 5.21 17.57 19.06
N CYS A 82 5.09 16.69 20.05
CA CYS A 82 5.89 16.66 21.26
C CYS A 82 6.20 15.19 21.51
N GLU A 83 7.49 14.84 21.53
CA GLU A 83 7.87 13.45 21.77
C GLU A 83 7.35 13.02 23.15
N ARG A 84 6.74 11.83 23.19
CA ARG A 84 6.21 11.29 24.44
C ARG A 84 7.35 11.05 25.43
N LYS A 85 7.11 11.34 26.72
CA LYS A 85 8.05 10.95 27.80
C LYS A 85 8.23 9.44 27.84
N GLU A 86 7.15 8.70 27.61
CA GLU A 86 7.12 7.24 27.51
C GLU A 86 6.47 6.85 26.17
N LYS A 87 7.19 6.07 25.38
CA LYS A 87 6.67 5.54 24.10
C LYS A 87 5.43 4.70 24.36
N ALA A 88 4.50 4.69 23.40
CA ALA A 88 3.36 3.79 23.47
C ALA A 88 3.83 2.32 23.46
N PRO A 89 3.15 1.42 24.19
CA PRO A 89 3.56 0.03 24.29
C PRO A 89 3.45 -0.67 22.94
N TRP A 90 4.38 -1.57 22.65
CA TRP A 90 4.29 -2.44 21.49
C TRP A 90 4.94 -3.80 21.71
N LYS A 91 4.53 -4.78 20.90
CA LYS A 91 4.99 -6.17 20.99
C LYS A 91 5.40 -6.72 19.62
N LEU A 92 6.46 -7.53 19.62
CA LEU A 92 6.96 -8.24 18.44
C LEU A 92 6.52 -9.71 18.49
N TRP A 93 6.03 -10.22 17.37
CA TRP A 93 5.79 -11.65 17.14
C TRP A 93 6.85 -12.25 16.23
N GLY A 94 7.07 -13.56 16.39
CA GLY A 94 7.99 -14.34 15.57
C GLY A 94 9.38 -14.56 16.19
N THR A 95 10.09 -15.54 15.63
CA THR A 95 11.45 -15.95 16.06
C THR A 95 12.53 -15.56 15.06
N GLU A 96 12.14 -15.12 13.87
CA GLU A 96 13.06 -14.69 12.82
C GLU A 96 13.66 -13.32 13.15
N LYS A 97 14.94 -13.13 12.83
CA LYS A 97 15.64 -11.87 13.09
C LYS A 97 15.03 -10.75 12.25
N VAL A 98 14.40 -9.79 12.92
CA VAL A 98 13.90 -8.56 12.30
C VAL A 98 15.07 -7.59 12.11
N GLU A 99 15.10 -6.89 10.97
CA GLU A 99 16.11 -5.88 10.68
C GLU A 99 16.07 -4.74 11.70
N ALA A 100 17.24 -4.28 12.16
CA ALA A 100 17.33 -3.18 13.13
C ALA A 100 16.55 -1.94 12.68
N LYS A 101 16.58 -1.63 11.38
CA LYS A 101 15.86 -0.48 10.85
C LYS A 101 14.34 -0.60 10.95
N ALA A 102 13.79 -1.82 10.86
CA ALA A 102 12.36 -2.04 11.03
C ALA A 102 11.94 -1.86 12.51
N LEU A 103 12.80 -2.26 13.45
CA LEU A 103 12.60 -2.00 14.88
C LEU A 103 12.64 -0.50 15.19
N GLU A 104 13.64 0.23 14.67
CA GLU A 104 13.71 1.69 14.77
C GLU A 104 12.45 2.38 14.21
N GLN A 105 11.95 1.91 13.06
CA GLN A 105 10.72 2.45 12.46
C GLN A 105 9.49 2.24 13.33
N MET A 106 9.39 1.09 14.00
CA MET A 106 8.33 0.81 14.96
C MET A 106 8.45 1.75 16.18
N ASP A 107 9.67 1.89 16.69
CA ASP A 107 10.01 2.76 17.82
C ASP A 107 9.75 4.24 17.57
N ASP A 108 9.99 4.72 16.34
CA ASP A 108 9.63 6.05 15.85
C ASP A 108 8.10 6.21 15.74
N ALA A 109 7.39 5.17 15.30
CA ALA A 109 5.93 5.20 15.18
C ALA A 109 5.23 5.29 16.54
N VAL A 110 5.72 4.59 17.56
CA VAL A 110 5.13 4.62 18.91
C VAL A 110 5.56 5.82 19.77
N SER A 111 6.52 6.63 19.31
CA SER A 111 6.95 7.85 20.01
C SER A 111 6.05 9.06 19.74
N LEU A 112 5.20 9.00 18.71
CA LEU A 112 4.29 10.08 18.33
C LEU A 112 3.26 10.35 19.43
N PRO A 113 2.86 11.61 19.66
CA PRO A 113 1.89 11.96 20.71
C PRO A 113 0.52 11.28 20.51
N ILE A 114 0.14 11.01 19.26
CA ILE A 114 -1.13 10.38 18.89
C ILE A 114 -1.14 8.85 19.03
N SER A 115 0.01 8.21 19.26
CA SER A 115 0.12 6.75 19.30
C SER A 115 -0.45 6.17 20.59
N VAL A 116 -1.25 5.11 20.44
CA VAL A 116 -1.88 4.34 21.53
C VAL A 116 -1.10 3.06 21.82
N GLY A 117 -0.62 2.40 20.77
CA GLY A 117 0.23 1.22 20.87
C GLY A 117 0.52 0.63 19.50
N GLY A 118 1.26 -0.47 19.47
CA GLY A 118 1.55 -1.13 18.21
C GLY A 118 1.90 -2.60 18.32
N ALA A 119 1.96 -3.26 17.17
CA ALA A 119 2.36 -4.64 17.05
C ALA A 119 3.22 -4.83 15.80
N LEU A 120 4.20 -5.73 15.89
CA LEU A 120 5.10 -6.04 14.78
C LEU A 120 5.00 -7.54 14.48
N MET A 121 4.55 -7.87 13.28
CA MET A 121 4.25 -9.24 12.85
C MET A 121 5.52 -10.03 12.48
N PRO A 122 5.48 -11.38 12.44
CA PRO A 122 6.68 -12.20 12.15
C PRO A 122 7.31 -11.94 10.77
N ASP A 123 6.55 -11.45 9.80
CA ASP A 123 6.98 -11.09 8.46
C ASP A 123 7.58 -9.67 8.37
N ALA A 124 7.77 -9.01 9.51
CA ALA A 124 8.22 -7.63 9.56
C ALA A 124 9.58 -7.40 8.91
N HIS A 125 9.69 -6.31 8.15
CA HIS A 125 10.92 -5.90 7.49
C HIS A 125 10.90 -4.40 7.20
N GLN A 126 12.05 -3.86 6.77
CA GLN A 126 12.20 -2.43 6.57
C GLN A 126 11.17 -1.90 5.56
N GLY A 127 10.41 -0.89 5.99
CA GLY A 127 9.48 -0.14 5.17
C GLY A 127 9.89 1.33 5.05
N TYR A 128 8.89 2.20 5.12
CA TYR A 128 9.02 3.65 5.01
C TYR A 128 8.01 4.28 5.97
N GLY A 129 8.44 5.10 6.93
CA GLY A 129 7.56 5.45 8.06
C GLY A 129 7.35 4.20 8.91
N LEU A 130 6.13 3.66 8.94
CA LEU A 130 5.82 2.37 9.56
C LEU A 130 6.51 1.21 8.79
N PRO A 131 7.09 0.20 9.49
CA PRO A 131 7.65 -0.98 8.84
C PRO A 131 6.54 -1.80 8.16
N ILE A 132 6.90 -2.60 7.17
CA ILE A 132 5.98 -3.62 6.62
C ILE A 132 5.90 -4.75 7.67
N GLY A 133 4.71 -5.31 7.89
CA GLY A 133 4.41 -6.15 9.06
C GLY A 133 4.04 -5.32 10.30
N GLY A 134 3.94 -4.00 10.19
CA GLY A 134 3.64 -3.11 11.30
C GLY A 134 2.14 -2.86 11.46
N VAL A 135 1.70 -2.81 12.72
CA VAL A 135 0.37 -2.37 13.16
C VAL A 135 0.55 -1.21 14.14
N LEU A 136 -0.15 -0.10 13.89
CA LEU A 136 -0.08 1.09 14.74
C LEU A 136 -1.48 1.60 15.04
N ALA A 137 -1.85 1.62 16.32
CA ALA A 137 -3.07 2.26 16.79
C ALA A 137 -2.79 3.71 17.18
N THR A 138 -3.61 4.64 16.69
CA THR A 138 -3.55 6.07 17.02
C THR A 138 -4.90 6.58 17.51
N LYS A 139 -4.91 7.71 18.21
CA LYS A 139 -6.15 8.37 18.69
C LYS A 139 -6.49 9.56 17.80
N GLY A 140 -7.70 9.55 17.21
CA GLY A 140 -8.28 10.68 16.48
C GLY A 140 -7.55 11.13 15.20
N ALA A 141 -6.51 10.43 14.77
CA ALA A 141 -5.67 10.84 13.65
C ALA A 141 -5.25 9.64 12.79
N VAL A 142 -5.04 9.88 11.51
CA VAL A 142 -4.62 8.89 10.52
C VAL A 142 -3.31 9.31 9.87
N ILE A 143 -2.40 8.36 9.66
CA ILE A 143 -1.09 8.55 9.05
C ILE A 143 -1.12 7.89 7.66
N PRO A 144 -1.24 8.67 6.56
CA PRO A 144 -1.37 8.11 5.22
C PRO A 144 -0.24 7.15 4.83
N TYR A 145 1.00 7.47 5.22
CA TYR A 145 2.15 6.61 4.91
C TYR A 145 2.19 5.31 5.73
N ALA A 146 1.53 5.29 6.90
CA ALA A 146 1.37 4.10 7.74
C ALA A 146 0.27 3.17 7.21
N VAL A 147 -0.62 3.65 6.34
CA VAL A 147 -1.49 2.78 5.51
C VAL A 147 -0.69 2.12 4.39
N GLY A 148 0.20 2.88 3.76
CA GLY A 148 1.07 2.41 2.68
C GLY A 148 0.68 3.00 1.32
N VAL A 149 1.63 2.92 0.37
CA VAL A 149 1.48 3.55 -0.96
C VAL A 149 0.61 2.75 -1.93
N ASP A 150 0.37 1.46 -1.66
CA ASP A 150 -0.63 0.68 -2.37
C ASP A 150 -1.81 0.45 -1.43
N ILE A 151 -2.64 1.50 -1.30
CA ILE A 151 -3.80 1.51 -0.41
C ILE A 151 -4.73 0.35 -0.80
N ALA A 152 -5.20 -0.36 0.20
CA ALA A 152 -6.07 -1.51 0.07
C ALA A 152 -5.51 -2.63 -0.83
N CYS A 153 -4.18 -2.76 -0.90
CA CYS A 153 -3.59 -3.99 -1.40
C CYS A 153 -4.16 -5.18 -0.62
N ARG A 154 -4.59 -6.20 -1.36
CA ARG A 154 -5.44 -7.28 -0.86
C ARG A 154 -5.17 -8.61 -1.54
N MET A 155 -5.54 -9.66 -0.84
CA MET A 155 -5.58 -11.02 -1.34
C MET A 155 -7.01 -11.43 -1.61
N ARG A 156 -7.23 -12.25 -2.65
CA ARG A 156 -8.47 -13.00 -2.83
C ARG A 156 -8.18 -14.40 -3.32
N ILE A 157 -8.66 -15.41 -2.62
CA ILE A 157 -8.64 -16.81 -3.05
C ILE A 157 -10.05 -17.28 -3.34
N SER A 158 -10.26 -17.94 -4.49
CA SER A 158 -11.50 -18.61 -4.84
C SER A 158 -11.25 -20.10 -5.02
N ILE A 159 -12.05 -20.92 -4.35
CA ILE A 159 -11.99 -22.37 -4.42
C ILE A 159 -12.93 -22.79 -5.55
N LEU A 160 -12.41 -23.53 -6.51
CA LEU A 160 -13.12 -23.88 -7.73
C LEU A 160 -13.72 -25.28 -7.62
N ASP A 161 -14.80 -25.52 -8.36
CA ASP A 161 -15.40 -26.86 -8.50
C ASP A 161 -14.67 -27.75 -9.52
N VAL A 162 -13.55 -27.27 -10.06
CA VAL A 162 -12.68 -28.05 -10.96
C VAL A 162 -11.92 -29.11 -10.17
N PRO A 163 -12.07 -30.40 -10.51
CA PRO A 163 -11.30 -31.46 -9.88
C PRO A 163 -9.80 -31.21 -9.97
N CYS A 164 -9.08 -31.45 -8.87
CA CYS A 164 -7.64 -31.23 -8.80
C CYS A 164 -6.90 -32.07 -9.87
N GLU A 165 -7.40 -33.26 -10.17
CA GLU A 165 -6.87 -34.16 -11.19
C GLU A 165 -6.99 -33.56 -12.60
N GLU A 166 -8.06 -32.80 -12.89
CA GLU A 166 -8.20 -32.11 -14.17
C GLU A 166 -7.21 -30.95 -14.28
N PHE A 167 -7.07 -30.16 -13.21
CA PHE A 167 -6.06 -29.10 -13.14
C PHE A 167 -4.65 -29.65 -13.35
N GLU A 168 -4.33 -30.76 -12.69
CA GLU A 168 -3.03 -31.41 -12.79
C GLU A 168 -2.74 -31.99 -14.18
N ARG A 169 -3.76 -32.56 -14.83
CA ARG A 169 -3.64 -33.13 -16.18
C ARG A 169 -3.36 -32.07 -17.25
N ASP A 170 -3.90 -30.86 -17.11
CA ASP A 170 -3.71 -29.79 -18.10
C ASP A 170 -3.52 -28.39 -17.48
N ARG A 171 -2.42 -28.23 -16.74
CA ARG A 171 -2.01 -26.92 -16.19
C ARG A 171 -1.81 -25.84 -17.27
N ARG A 172 -1.58 -26.21 -18.54
CA ARG A 172 -1.37 -25.25 -19.64
C ARG A 172 -2.63 -24.46 -19.94
N ARG A 173 -3.80 -25.10 -19.99
CA ARG A 173 -5.11 -24.42 -20.14
C ARG A 173 -5.30 -23.29 -19.13
N PHE A 174 -4.92 -23.52 -17.88
CA PHE A 174 -5.02 -22.50 -16.81
C PHE A 174 -4.03 -21.35 -17.05
N GLY A 175 -2.80 -21.66 -17.46
CA GLY A 175 -1.82 -20.63 -17.84
C GLY A 175 -2.28 -19.76 -19.02
N GLU A 176 -2.90 -20.35 -20.03
CA GLU A 176 -3.48 -19.64 -21.18
C GLU A 176 -4.64 -18.72 -20.77
N VAL A 177 -5.52 -19.20 -19.86
CA VAL A 177 -6.58 -18.36 -19.30
C VAL A 177 -5.98 -17.21 -18.49
N LEU A 178 -4.96 -17.44 -17.67
CA LEU A 178 -4.27 -16.36 -16.98
C LEU A 178 -3.75 -15.34 -17.98
N LEU A 179 -3.04 -15.78 -19.03
CA LEU A 179 -2.49 -14.92 -20.09
C LEU A 179 -3.57 -14.04 -20.74
N ARG A 180 -4.73 -14.63 -21.05
CA ARG A 180 -5.85 -13.95 -21.72
C ARG A 180 -6.60 -12.98 -20.81
N GLU A 181 -6.89 -13.37 -19.56
CA GLU A 181 -7.84 -12.66 -18.69
C GLU A 181 -7.22 -11.74 -17.65
N THR A 182 -5.89 -11.75 -17.51
CA THR A 182 -5.18 -10.83 -16.62
C THR A 182 -4.25 -9.91 -17.39
N ARG A 183 -3.86 -8.80 -16.76
CA ARG A 183 -2.99 -7.78 -17.36
C ARG A 183 -1.98 -7.32 -16.32
N PHE A 184 -0.71 -7.44 -16.66
CA PHE A 184 0.41 -7.10 -15.79
C PHE A 184 1.33 -6.07 -16.44
N GLY A 185 1.82 -5.13 -15.65
CA GLY A 185 2.76 -4.09 -16.00
C GLY A 185 2.21 -2.67 -15.82
N VAL A 186 3.12 -1.70 -15.86
CA VAL A 186 2.78 -0.27 -15.70
C VAL A 186 2.07 0.23 -16.95
N GLY A 187 0.95 0.93 -16.76
CA GLY A 187 0.21 1.60 -17.83
C GLY A 187 -0.58 0.67 -18.76
N ILE A 188 -0.70 -0.61 -18.41
CA ILE A 188 -1.49 -1.57 -19.19
C ILE A 188 -2.95 -1.49 -18.75
N ALA A 189 -3.85 -1.61 -19.73
CA ALA A 189 -5.29 -1.56 -19.58
C ALA A 189 -5.96 -2.68 -20.41
N PHE A 190 -7.25 -2.89 -20.16
CA PHE A 190 -8.12 -3.61 -21.09
C PHE A 190 -8.74 -2.63 -22.08
N ASP A 191 -9.29 -3.16 -23.17
CA ASP A 191 -10.06 -2.34 -24.10
C ASP A 191 -11.29 -1.73 -23.39
N PRO A 192 -11.70 -0.50 -23.73
CA PRO A 192 -12.82 0.17 -23.09
C PRO A 192 -14.09 -0.69 -23.10
N GLY A 193 -14.74 -0.81 -21.94
CA GLY A 193 -15.98 -1.57 -21.77
C GLY A 193 -15.80 -3.06 -21.43
N MET A 194 -14.59 -3.62 -21.52
CA MET A 194 -14.36 -5.03 -21.14
C MET A 194 -14.39 -5.28 -19.63
N ARG A 195 -14.03 -4.27 -18.83
CA ARG A 195 -13.98 -4.32 -17.36
C ARG A 195 -14.82 -3.17 -16.82
N VAL A 196 -16.02 -3.48 -16.34
CA VAL A 196 -17.01 -2.51 -15.84
C VAL A 196 -17.52 -2.97 -14.49
N HIS A 197 -17.65 -2.02 -13.56
CA HIS A 197 -18.14 -2.27 -12.20
C HIS A 197 -18.75 -0.98 -11.65
N GLU A 198 -19.79 -1.12 -10.83
CA GLU A 198 -20.51 -0.01 -10.15
C GLU A 198 -19.62 0.86 -9.26
N VAL A 199 -18.41 0.43 -8.91
CA VAL A 199 -17.48 1.24 -8.12
C VAL A 199 -17.09 2.52 -8.87
N MET A 200 -17.19 2.51 -10.20
CA MET A 200 -16.94 3.67 -11.04
C MET A 200 -18.09 4.69 -11.03
N ASP A 201 -19.24 4.32 -10.46
CA ASP A 201 -20.41 5.20 -10.32
C ASP A 201 -20.45 5.90 -8.94
N ASP A 202 -19.50 5.58 -8.05
CA ASP A 202 -19.38 6.19 -6.72
C ASP A 202 -19.29 7.73 -6.82
N PRO A 203 -20.13 8.48 -6.09
CA PRO A 203 -20.18 9.95 -6.20
C PRO A 203 -18.87 10.63 -5.81
N LEU A 204 -18.00 9.98 -5.01
CA LEU A 204 -16.70 10.52 -4.62
C LEU A 204 -15.78 10.79 -5.81
N TRP A 205 -15.98 10.11 -6.95
CA TRP A 205 -15.24 10.41 -8.18
C TRP A 205 -15.47 11.82 -8.71
N LYS A 206 -16.57 12.47 -8.32
CA LYS A 206 -16.90 13.84 -8.73
C LYS A 206 -16.30 14.89 -7.80
N LYS A 207 -15.83 14.49 -6.60
CA LYS A 207 -15.23 15.39 -5.60
C LYS A 207 -13.92 15.98 -6.16
N PRO A 208 -13.74 17.32 -6.14
CA PRO A 208 -12.50 17.95 -6.58
C PRO A 208 -11.26 17.38 -5.88
N GLY A 209 -10.12 17.40 -6.56
CA GLY A 209 -8.84 16.90 -6.03
C GLY A 209 -8.46 15.53 -6.58
N VAL A 210 -7.66 14.80 -5.79
CA VAL A 210 -6.89 13.63 -6.26
C VAL A 210 -7.77 12.52 -6.87
N LEU A 211 -9.00 12.34 -6.38
CA LEU A 211 -9.91 11.31 -6.90
C LEU A 211 -10.39 11.65 -8.32
N LYS A 212 -10.95 12.85 -8.51
CA LYS A 212 -11.43 13.31 -9.82
C LYS A 212 -10.30 13.39 -10.85
N GLU A 213 -9.12 13.86 -10.45
CA GLU A 213 -7.93 13.92 -11.31
C GLU A 213 -7.47 12.54 -11.79
N ASN A 214 -7.69 11.49 -10.99
CA ASN A 214 -7.29 10.12 -11.31
C ASN A 214 -8.42 9.23 -11.82
N PHE A 215 -9.65 9.74 -11.97
CA PHE A 215 -10.81 8.95 -12.38
C PHE A 215 -10.60 8.15 -13.68
N GLN A 216 -10.15 8.80 -14.75
CA GLN A 216 -9.94 8.13 -16.05
C GLN A 216 -8.84 7.07 -15.98
N LYS A 217 -7.79 7.35 -15.21
CA LYS A 217 -6.69 6.40 -14.98
C LYS A 217 -7.19 5.19 -14.20
N ALA A 218 -7.91 5.40 -13.11
CA ALA A 218 -8.53 4.33 -12.32
C ALA A 218 -9.49 3.50 -13.19
N ARG A 219 -10.34 4.14 -14.00
CA ARG A 219 -11.23 3.46 -14.94
C ARG A 219 -10.47 2.56 -15.91
N SER A 220 -9.37 3.04 -16.49
CA SER A 220 -8.56 2.26 -17.44
C SER A 220 -7.84 1.07 -16.80
N GLN A 221 -7.51 1.16 -15.50
CA GLN A 221 -6.75 0.14 -14.77
C GLN A 221 -7.64 -0.90 -14.07
N LEU A 222 -8.96 -0.72 -14.11
CA LEU A 222 -9.90 -1.59 -13.41
C LEU A 222 -9.86 -3.02 -14.00
N GLY A 223 -9.76 -4.01 -13.12
CA GLY A 223 -9.60 -5.43 -13.46
C GLY A 223 -8.17 -5.83 -13.83
N THR A 224 -7.16 -4.96 -13.69
CA THR A 224 -5.75 -5.28 -13.97
C THR A 224 -5.02 -5.78 -12.73
N SER A 225 -3.97 -6.58 -12.91
CA SER A 225 -3.22 -7.22 -11.81
C SER A 225 -2.03 -6.36 -11.36
N GLY A 226 -1.37 -5.66 -12.29
CA GLY A 226 -0.31 -4.72 -11.94
C GLY A 226 1.12 -5.22 -12.04
N HIS A 227 1.97 -4.80 -11.11
CA HIS A 227 3.42 -5.05 -11.14
C HIS A 227 3.99 -5.23 -9.73
N GLY A 228 5.29 -5.51 -9.62
CA GLY A 228 5.94 -5.77 -8.33
C GLY A 228 5.56 -7.16 -7.81
N ASN A 229 5.21 -7.25 -6.54
CA ASN A 229 4.81 -8.49 -5.87
C ASN A 229 3.36 -8.92 -6.17
N HIS A 230 2.71 -8.29 -7.14
CA HIS A 230 1.35 -8.64 -7.55
C HIS A 230 1.37 -9.88 -8.45
N PHE A 231 0.39 -10.74 -8.27
CA PHE A 231 0.29 -12.00 -8.99
C PHE A 231 -1.15 -12.48 -9.13
N VAL A 232 -1.36 -13.42 -10.04
CA VAL A 232 -2.56 -14.25 -10.12
C VAL A 232 -2.07 -15.66 -10.39
N GLU A 233 -2.50 -16.61 -9.57
CA GLU A 233 -1.97 -17.96 -9.59
C GLU A 233 -3.04 -19.02 -9.34
N PHE A 234 -2.86 -20.16 -9.99
CA PHE A 234 -3.59 -21.38 -9.69
C PHE A 234 -2.70 -22.34 -8.90
N GLY A 235 -3.33 -23.07 -8.00
CA GLY A 235 -2.65 -24.04 -7.15
C GLY A 235 -3.60 -25.02 -6.50
N LYS A 236 -3.01 -25.90 -5.70
CA LYS A 236 -3.73 -26.88 -4.90
C LYS A 236 -4.00 -26.32 -3.52
N LEU A 237 -5.24 -26.42 -3.06
CA LEU A 237 -5.62 -26.11 -1.69
C LEU A 237 -5.91 -27.42 -0.95
N THR A 238 -5.07 -27.76 0.03
CA THR A 238 -5.28 -28.92 0.91
C THR A 238 -5.99 -28.47 2.17
N VAL A 239 -7.09 -29.14 2.47
CA VAL A 239 -7.98 -28.90 3.63
C VAL A 239 -8.01 -30.18 4.45
N GLU A 240 -7.49 -30.13 5.68
CA GLU A 240 -7.38 -31.32 6.54
C GLU A 240 -8.66 -31.65 7.31
N ALA A 241 -9.46 -30.62 7.62
CA ALA A 241 -10.74 -30.73 8.32
C ALA A 241 -11.79 -29.86 7.64
N ASP A 242 -13.06 -30.26 7.74
CA ASP A 242 -14.18 -29.50 7.21
C ASP A 242 -14.11 -28.03 7.67
N ILE A 243 -14.29 -27.11 6.73
CA ILE A 243 -14.40 -25.68 6.99
C ILE A 243 -15.88 -25.32 6.89
N ASP A 244 -16.42 -24.72 7.95
CA ASP A 244 -17.78 -24.18 7.97
C ASP A 244 -17.76 -22.71 8.38
N GLU A 245 -17.35 -21.86 7.44
CA GLU A 245 -17.20 -20.43 7.63
C GLU A 245 -18.11 -19.65 6.68
N PRO A 246 -18.49 -18.39 6.96
CA PRO A 246 -19.52 -17.68 6.21
C PRO A 246 -19.30 -17.63 4.69
N THR A 247 -18.05 -17.44 4.24
CA THR A 247 -17.70 -17.37 2.80
C THR A 247 -17.02 -18.63 2.27
N LEU A 248 -16.75 -19.63 3.12
CA LEU A 248 -16.05 -20.85 2.75
C LEU A 248 -16.61 -22.06 3.50
N LYS A 249 -17.42 -22.87 2.81
CA LYS A 249 -18.02 -24.09 3.36
C LYS A 249 -17.63 -25.30 2.50
N ILE A 250 -16.59 -26.02 2.89
CA ILE A 250 -16.04 -27.14 2.11
C ILE A 250 -15.60 -28.27 3.03
N LYS A 251 -15.57 -29.48 2.48
CA LYS A 251 -15.14 -30.68 3.20
C LYS A 251 -13.62 -30.81 3.21
N ALA A 252 -13.10 -31.66 4.09
CA ALA A 252 -11.71 -32.09 3.99
C ALA A 252 -11.44 -32.68 2.59
N GLY A 253 -10.31 -32.29 1.99
CA GLY A 253 -9.99 -32.65 0.61
C GLY A 253 -8.93 -31.77 -0.02
N THR A 254 -8.66 -32.03 -1.31
CA THR A 254 -7.77 -31.21 -2.13
C THR A 254 -8.55 -30.56 -3.26
N TYR A 255 -8.43 -29.24 -3.38
CA TYR A 255 -9.19 -28.43 -4.33
C TYR A 255 -8.29 -27.65 -5.27
N THR A 256 -8.79 -27.33 -6.45
CA THR A 256 -8.19 -26.31 -7.31
C THR A 256 -8.57 -24.93 -6.79
N ALA A 257 -7.60 -24.04 -6.60
CA ALA A 257 -7.87 -22.68 -6.16
C ALA A 257 -7.17 -21.63 -7.04
N LEU A 258 -7.83 -20.48 -7.19
CA LEU A 258 -7.34 -19.28 -7.84
C LEU A 258 -7.03 -18.23 -6.76
N LEU A 259 -5.78 -17.83 -6.63
CA LEU A 259 -5.32 -16.78 -5.73
C LEU A 259 -4.90 -15.55 -6.54
N SER A 260 -5.31 -14.36 -6.13
CA SER A 260 -4.81 -13.11 -6.69
C SER A 260 -4.32 -12.16 -5.59
N HIS A 261 -3.28 -11.41 -5.94
CA HIS A 261 -2.70 -10.35 -5.16
C HIS A 261 -2.62 -9.08 -6.02
N SER A 262 -3.38 -8.06 -5.65
CA SER A 262 -3.37 -6.74 -6.28
C SER A 262 -3.92 -5.71 -5.28
N GLY A 263 -4.06 -4.46 -5.72
CA GLY A 263 -4.52 -3.36 -4.88
C GLY A 263 -5.29 -2.34 -5.68
N SER A 264 -5.32 -1.10 -5.18
CA SER A 264 -6.01 0.01 -5.83
C SER A 264 -5.24 0.62 -7.00
N ARG A 265 -4.18 -0.06 -7.47
CA ARG A 265 -3.43 0.29 -8.69
C ARG A 265 -2.81 1.69 -8.57
N GLY A 266 -2.80 2.45 -9.66
CA GLY A 266 -2.29 3.81 -9.66
C GLY A 266 -3.08 4.74 -8.73
N LEU A 267 -4.38 4.51 -8.54
CA LEU A 267 -5.22 5.36 -7.70
C LEU A 267 -4.69 5.47 -6.27
N GLY A 268 -4.49 4.34 -5.58
CA GLY A 268 -3.99 4.31 -4.20
C GLY A 268 -2.65 5.00 -4.06
N GLN A 269 -1.75 4.83 -5.03
CA GLN A 269 -0.46 5.53 -5.02
C GLN A 269 -0.61 7.05 -5.09
N HIS A 270 -1.53 7.56 -5.93
CA HIS A 270 -1.71 9.01 -6.07
C HIS A 270 -2.38 9.58 -4.81
N VAL A 271 -3.37 8.88 -4.26
CA VAL A 271 -4.01 9.24 -2.98
C VAL A 271 -2.99 9.25 -1.84
N ALA A 272 -2.24 8.16 -1.65
CA ALA A 272 -1.24 8.05 -0.59
C ALA A 272 -0.18 9.14 -0.68
N ASN A 273 0.37 9.39 -1.88
CA ASN A 273 1.38 10.43 -2.07
C ASN A 273 0.82 11.83 -1.78
N PHE A 274 -0.35 12.17 -2.33
CA PHE A 274 -0.96 13.48 -2.15
C PHE A 274 -1.19 13.79 -0.66
N TYR A 275 -1.83 12.88 0.07
CA TYR A 275 -2.16 13.10 1.47
C TYR A 275 -0.97 12.96 2.41
N SER A 276 0.04 12.16 2.06
CA SER A 276 1.30 12.11 2.83
C SER A 276 2.08 13.42 2.72
N GLU A 277 2.15 13.99 1.51
CA GLU A 277 2.77 15.31 1.31
C GLU A 277 2.00 16.41 2.02
N LEU A 278 0.67 16.36 1.98
CA LEU A 278 -0.20 17.29 2.71
C LEU A 278 0.03 17.18 4.22
N ALA A 279 0.02 15.98 4.79
CA ALA A 279 0.32 15.77 6.20
C ALA A 279 1.71 16.32 6.60
N ALA A 280 2.74 16.03 5.80
CA ALA A 280 4.09 16.56 6.06
C ALA A 280 4.19 18.09 5.96
N PHE A 281 3.37 18.70 5.10
CA PHE A 281 3.25 20.15 4.98
C PHE A 281 2.53 20.80 6.17
N LEU A 282 1.53 20.11 6.71
CA LEU A 282 0.76 20.57 7.87
C LEU A 282 1.53 20.44 9.18
N HIS A 283 2.51 19.53 9.23
CA HIS A 283 3.41 19.32 10.37
C HIS A 283 4.85 19.74 10.06
N PRO A 284 5.15 21.02 9.76
CA PRO A 284 6.50 21.48 9.43
C PRO A 284 7.51 21.24 10.57
N GLU A 285 7.03 21.19 11.82
CA GLU A 285 7.80 21.03 13.05
C GLU A 285 8.36 19.61 13.28
N LEU A 286 7.83 18.59 12.60
CA LEU A 286 8.30 17.22 12.77
C LEU A 286 9.78 17.07 12.36
N PRO A 287 10.59 16.34 13.15
CA PRO A 287 11.94 15.94 12.74
C PRO A 287 11.95 15.14 11.43
N GLU A 288 13.06 15.21 10.68
CA GLU A 288 13.16 14.59 9.35
C GLU A 288 12.92 13.07 9.36
N ASN A 289 13.36 12.36 10.40
CA ASN A 289 13.11 10.92 10.54
C ASN A 289 11.63 10.59 10.75
N LEU A 290 10.85 11.52 11.32
CA LEU A 290 9.42 11.35 11.60
C LEU A 290 8.51 11.96 10.54
N LYS A 291 9.04 12.66 9.52
CA LYS A 291 8.22 13.29 8.47
C LYS A 291 7.30 12.32 7.75
N ARG A 292 7.73 11.07 7.55
CA ARG A 292 6.89 10.02 6.95
C ARG A 292 5.80 9.49 7.88
N LEU A 293 5.78 9.92 9.13
CA LEU A 293 4.76 9.61 10.12
C LEU A 293 3.85 10.80 10.42
N SER A 294 3.91 11.86 9.60
CA SER A 294 2.97 12.98 9.68
C SER A 294 1.53 12.50 9.52
N TRP A 295 0.61 13.08 10.29
CA TRP A 295 -0.78 12.64 10.38
C TRP A 295 -1.77 13.69 9.88
N LEU A 296 -3.03 13.28 9.82
CA LEU A 296 -4.20 14.12 9.60
C LEU A 296 -5.20 13.78 10.70
N GLU A 297 -5.65 14.77 11.45
CA GLU A 297 -6.74 14.61 12.42
C GLU A 297 -8.06 14.31 11.69
N LEU A 298 -8.82 13.32 12.14
CA LEU A 298 -10.03 12.85 11.43
C LEU A 298 -11.23 13.79 11.53
N ASP A 299 -11.19 14.78 12.42
CA ASP A 299 -12.18 15.85 12.52
C ASP A 299 -11.88 17.02 11.58
N SER A 300 -10.64 17.14 11.09
CA SER A 300 -10.24 18.10 10.05
C SER A 300 -10.84 17.78 8.68
N GLU A 301 -10.92 18.77 7.79
CA GLU A 301 -11.35 18.58 6.41
C GLU A 301 -10.39 17.63 5.67
N GLU A 302 -9.08 17.81 5.82
CA GLU A 302 -8.08 16.98 5.15
C GLU A 302 -8.13 15.52 5.60
N GLY A 303 -8.37 15.29 6.90
CA GLY A 303 -8.53 13.93 7.45
C GLY A 303 -9.78 13.23 6.96
N LYS A 304 -10.92 13.94 6.89
CA LYS A 304 -12.17 13.40 6.31
C LYS A 304 -12.00 13.06 4.82
N ASP A 305 -11.38 13.97 4.08
CA ASP A 305 -11.14 13.82 2.64
C ASP A 305 -10.19 12.65 2.34
N TYR A 306 -9.13 12.48 3.14
CA TYR A 306 -8.25 11.31 3.05
C TYR A 306 -9.02 10.03 3.38
N TRP A 307 -9.81 10.02 4.45
CA TRP A 307 -10.56 8.85 4.87
C TRP A 307 -11.53 8.37 3.78
N GLU A 308 -12.31 9.28 3.19
CA GLU A 308 -13.20 8.97 2.06
C GLU A 308 -12.42 8.44 0.84
N ALA A 309 -11.28 9.03 0.52
CA ALA A 309 -10.44 8.60 -0.59
C ALA A 309 -9.81 7.21 -0.35
N MET A 310 -9.37 6.94 0.88
CA MET A 310 -8.85 5.63 1.31
C MET A 310 -9.95 4.57 1.21
N GLU A 311 -11.15 4.86 1.72
CA GLU A 311 -12.33 3.98 1.63
C GLU A 311 -12.72 3.68 0.17
N LEU A 312 -12.70 4.67 -0.72
CA LEU A 312 -12.92 4.45 -2.14
C LEU A 312 -11.82 3.57 -2.76
N CYS A 313 -10.55 3.74 -2.38
CA CYS A 313 -9.47 2.84 -2.80
C CYS A 313 -9.74 1.40 -2.34
N GLY A 314 -10.30 1.22 -1.13
CA GLY A 314 -10.77 -0.06 -0.60
C GLY A 314 -11.80 -0.73 -1.50
N ARG A 315 -12.90 -0.02 -1.80
CA ARG A 315 -13.96 -0.51 -2.69
C ARG A 315 -13.44 -0.78 -4.10
N TYR A 316 -12.57 0.08 -4.63
CA TYR A 316 -11.97 -0.08 -5.95
C TYR A 316 -11.07 -1.31 -6.02
N ALA A 317 -10.25 -1.56 -4.99
CA ALA A 317 -9.43 -2.77 -4.93
C ALA A 317 -10.30 -4.04 -4.87
N ALA A 318 -11.42 -4.00 -4.13
CA ALA A 318 -12.38 -5.10 -4.10
C ALA A 318 -12.96 -5.41 -5.48
N ALA A 319 -13.50 -4.39 -6.15
CA ALA A 319 -14.01 -4.48 -7.51
C ALA A 319 -12.95 -5.00 -8.50
N ASN A 320 -11.70 -4.58 -8.33
CA ASN A 320 -10.59 -5.04 -9.16
C ASN A 320 -10.38 -6.56 -9.03
N HIS A 321 -10.38 -7.10 -7.81
CA HIS A 321 -10.25 -8.54 -7.59
C HIS A 321 -11.48 -9.32 -8.03
N GLU A 322 -12.68 -8.78 -7.81
CA GLU A 322 -13.91 -9.39 -8.30
C GLU A 322 -13.87 -9.56 -9.82
N LEU A 323 -13.47 -8.53 -10.56
CA LEU A 323 -13.35 -8.60 -12.01
C LEU A 323 -12.28 -9.60 -12.47
N ILE A 324 -11.09 -9.62 -11.84
CA ILE A 324 -10.05 -10.61 -12.16
C ILE A 324 -10.63 -12.02 -12.01
N HIS A 325 -11.23 -12.33 -10.86
CA HIS A 325 -11.77 -13.66 -10.58
C HIS A 325 -12.93 -14.00 -11.52
N LYS A 326 -13.91 -13.11 -11.64
CA LYS A 326 -15.09 -13.28 -12.51
C LYS A 326 -14.70 -13.68 -13.93
N HIS A 327 -13.75 -12.96 -14.53
CA HIS A 327 -13.37 -13.22 -15.92
C HIS A 327 -12.49 -14.46 -16.09
N VAL A 328 -11.56 -14.71 -15.16
CA VAL A 328 -10.74 -15.94 -15.17
C VAL A 328 -11.62 -17.18 -15.01
N ILE A 329 -12.57 -17.15 -14.07
CA ILE A 329 -13.48 -18.26 -13.77
C ILE A 329 -14.44 -18.49 -14.94
N ALA A 330 -15.04 -17.43 -15.49
CA ALA A 330 -15.91 -17.52 -16.66
C ALA A 330 -15.16 -18.09 -17.88
N ALA A 331 -13.89 -17.71 -18.08
CA ALA A 331 -13.03 -18.22 -19.14
C ALA A 331 -12.66 -19.70 -18.97
N LEU A 332 -12.62 -20.21 -17.74
CA LEU A 332 -12.45 -21.64 -17.46
C LEU A 332 -13.76 -22.43 -17.63
N GLY A 333 -14.91 -21.78 -17.47
CA GLY A 333 -16.22 -22.43 -17.51
C GLY A 333 -16.50 -23.25 -16.24
N CYS A 334 -16.04 -22.78 -15.08
CA CYS A 334 -16.18 -23.47 -13.79
C CYS A 334 -16.97 -22.64 -12.76
N GLY A 335 -17.42 -23.28 -11.70
CA GLY A 335 -18.05 -22.66 -10.54
C GLY A 335 -17.08 -22.35 -9.40
N VAL A 336 -17.63 -21.78 -8.32
CA VAL A 336 -16.89 -21.41 -7.10
C VAL A 336 -17.59 -22.04 -5.89
N LEU A 337 -16.83 -22.80 -5.10
CA LEU A 337 -17.30 -23.44 -3.86
C LEU A 337 -17.23 -22.51 -2.65
N GLY A 338 -16.36 -21.49 -2.71
CA GLY A 338 -16.19 -20.50 -1.66
C GLY A 338 -15.03 -19.56 -1.96
N TYR A 339 -14.85 -18.55 -1.12
CA TYR A 339 -13.75 -17.60 -1.25
C TYR A 339 -13.33 -17.01 0.10
N VAL A 340 -12.09 -16.52 0.15
CA VAL A 340 -11.55 -15.72 1.26
C VAL A 340 -10.85 -14.51 0.68
N GLU A 341 -11.00 -13.35 1.32
CA GLU A 341 -10.28 -12.14 0.97
C GLU A 341 -9.96 -11.28 2.19
N ASN A 342 -8.86 -10.54 2.12
CA ASN A 342 -8.41 -9.63 3.18
C ASN A 342 -7.58 -8.47 2.61
N HIS A 343 -7.69 -7.30 3.25
CA HIS A 343 -6.75 -6.19 3.05
C HIS A 343 -5.49 -6.43 3.87
N HIS A 344 -4.37 -5.86 3.43
CA HIS A 344 -3.15 -5.80 4.23
C HIS A 344 -2.46 -4.44 4.29
N ASN A 345 -2.97 -3.43 3.57
CA ASN A 345 -2.55 -2.03 3.63
C ASN A 345 -3.78 -1.13 3.80
N PHE A 346 -4.19 -0.82 5.03
CA PHE A 346 -5.39 -0.01 5.28
C PHE A 346 -5.39 0.56 6.72
N ALA A 347 -6.34 1.44 7.02
CA ALA A 347 -6.63 1.86 8.38
C ALA A 347 -8.12 1.62 8.71
N TRP A 348 -8.40 1.24 9.95
CA TRP A 348 -9.77 0.97 10.41
C TRP A 348 -10.05 1.73 11.70
N LYS A 349 -11.31 2.14 11.88
CA LYS A 349 -11.83 2.53 13.19
C LYS A 349 -12.14 1.26 13.96
N GLU A 350 -11.50 1.07 15.09
CA GLU A 350 -11.67 -0.10 15.96
C GLU A 350 -11.78 0.34 17.42
N GLU A 351 -12.34 -0.52 18.27
CA GLU A 351 -12.37 -0.29 19.70
C GLU A 351 -11.16 -0.97 20.35
N PHE A 352 -10.44 -0.24 21.21
CA PHE A 352 -9.36 -0.78 22.02
C PHE A 352 -9.43 -0.19 23.43
N ASN A 353 -9.52 -1.06 24.44
CA ASN A 353 -9.71 -0.67 25.85
C ASN A 353 -10.86 0.33 26.08
N GLY A 354 -11.97 0.17 25.34
CA GLY A 354 -13.17 1.02 25.46
C GLY A 354 -13.07 2.39 24.79
N GLU A 355 -12.00 2.65 24.01
CA GLU A 355 -11.86 3.87 23.21
C GLU A 355 -11.84 3.53 21.71
N GLU A 356 -12.42 4.41 20.87
CA GLU A 356 -12.22 4.35 19.41
C GLU A 356 -10.78 4.74 19.07
N VAL A 357 -10.10 3.87 18.33
CA VAL A 357 -8.74 4.07 17.83
C VAL A 357 -8.69 3.83 16.32
N ILE A 358 -7.68 4.39 15.68
CA ILE A 358 -7.40 4.20 14.26
C ILE A 358 -6.25 3.21 14.12
N VAL A 359 -6.58 1.99 13.72
CA VAL A 359 -5.62 0.89 13.57
C VAL A 359 -5.10 0.86 12.14
N HIS A 360 -3.85 1.29 11.97
CA HIS A 360 -3.12 1.21 10.72
C HIS A 360 -2.49 -0.17 10.59
N ARG A 361 -2.67 -0.84 9.46
CA ARG A 361 -1.97 -2.09 9.14
C ARG A 361 -1.25 -1.91 7.81
N LYS A 362 0.06 -2.15 7.82
CA LYS A 362 0.92 -2.07 6.63
C LYS A 362 1.66 -3.38 6.43
N GLY A 363 1.25 -4.15 5.44
CA GLY A 363 1.61 -5.56 5.36
C GLY A 363 1.20 -6.32 6.62
N ALA A 364 0.00 -6.06 7.14
CA ALA A 364 -0.59 -6.85 8.22
C ALA A 364 -2.09 -7.01 7.99
N THR A 365 -2.62 -8.16 8.37
CA THR A 365 -4.00 -8.57 8.04
C THR A 365 -4.87 -8.52 9.29
N PRO A 366 -6.12 -8.03 9.24
CA PRO A 366 -7.06 -8.18 10.34
C PRO A 366 -7.32 -9.67 10.68
N ALA A 367 -7.17 -10.02 11.95
CA ALA A 367 -7.28 -11.36 12.54
C ALA A 367 -8.16 -11.34 13.81
N GLY A 368 -9.26 -10.58 13.77
CA GLY A 368 -10.33 -10.69 14.77
C GLY A 368 -10.87 -12.12 14.87
N GLU A 369 -11.50 -12.45 15.98
CA GLU A 369 -12.04 -13.79 16.22
C GLU A 369 -12.94 -14.24 15.07
N GLY A 370 -12.67 -15.43 14.51
CA GLY A 370 -13.41 -15.99 13.37
C GLY A 370 -13.12 -15.34 12.01
N LYS A 371 -12.33 -14.26 11.96
CA LYS A 371 -12.07 -13.54 10.70
C LYS A 371 -11.13 -14.34 9.81
N LEU A 372 -11.57 -14.65 8.59
CA LEU A 372 -10.74 -15.34 7.61
C LEU A 372 -9.73 -14.41 6.94
N GLY A 373 -8.56 -14.97 6.61
CA GLY A 373 -7.54 -14.28 5.84
C GLY A 373 -6.67 -15.24 5.02
N VAL A 374 -5.91 -14.69 4.09
CA VAL A 374 -4.91 -15.41 3.30
C VAL A 374 -3.52 -14.82 3.60
N VAL A 375 -2.58 -15.70 3.94
CA VAL A 375 -1.17 -15.38 4.15
C VAL A 375 -0.34 -16.08 3.08
N PRO A 376 -0.06 -15.44 1.93
CA PRO A 376 0.77 -16.02 0.87
C PRO A 376 2.25 -16.15 1.27
N GLY A 377 2.92 -17.14 0.68
CA GLY A 377 4.37 -17.25 0.69
C GLY A 377 4.99 -16.41 -0.42
N SER A 378 5.40 -17.08 -1.49
CA SER A 378 6.04 -16.52 -2.68
C SER A 378 5.59 -17.28 -3.92
N MET A 379 6.07 -16.90 -5.10
CA MET A 379 5.81 -17.61 -6.37
C MET A 379 6.13 -19.11 -6.35
N GLY A 380 6.89 -19.62 -5.37
CA GLY A 380 7.25 -21.03 -5.27
C GLY A 380 7.11 -21.61 -3.87
N THR A 381 6.49 -20.91 -2.91
CA THR A 381 6.31 -21.40 -1.54
C THR A 381 4.84 -21.38 -1.14
N PRO A 382 4.43 -22.20 -0.16
CA PRO A 382 3.02 -22.30 0.21
C PRO A 382 2.42 -20.99 0.71
N GLY A 383 1.12 -20.83 0.54
CA GLY A 383 0.29 -19.87 1.27
C GLY A 383 -0.67 -20.60 2.21
N PHE A 384 -1.35 -19.84 3.07
CA PHE A 384 -2.27 -20.41 4.07
C PHE A 384 -3.58 -19.64 4.11
N ILE A 385 -4.70 -20.36 4.21
CA ILE A 385 -5.96 -19.78 4.68
C ILE A 385 -5.94 -19.89 6.20
N VAL A 386 -6.17 -18.77 6.86
CA VAL A 386 -6.13 -18.65 8.32
C VAL A 386 -7.43 -18.09 8.86
N ARG A 387 -7.68 -18.36 10.14
CA ARG A 387 -8.78 -17.79 10.93
C ARG A 387 -8.22 -17.08 12.15
N GLY A 388 -8.61 -15.83 12.34
CA GLY A 388 -8.15 -15.02 13.46
C GLY A 388 -8.67 -15.50 14.81
N LYS A 389 -7.82 -15.35 15.84
CA LYS A 389 -8.13 -15.66 17.25
C LYS A 389 -8.56 -14.44 18.06
N GLY A 390 -8.52 -13.23 17.48
CA GLY A 390 -8.92 -12.01 18.18
C GLY A 390 -7.97 -11.60 19.31
N ASN A 391 -6.66 -11.77 19.14
CA ASN A 391 -5.70 -11.37 20.15
C ASN A 391 -5.61 -9.82 20.26
N PRO A 392 -6.01 -9.22 21.40
CA PRO A 392 -6.07 -7.77 21.54
C PRO A 392 -4.68 -7.11 21.59
N GLU A 393 -3.62 -7.80 22.06
CA GLU A 393 -2.25 -7.24 22.06
C GLU A 393 -1.73 -6.98 20.64
N SER A 394 -2.25 -7.73 19.66
CA SER A 394 -1.94 -7.56 18.24
C SER A 394 -2.85 -6.55 17.53
N PHE A 395 -3.75 -5.90 18.27
CA PHE A 395 -4.90 -5.17 17.72
C PHE A 395 -5.67 -6.04 16.72
N ASN A 396 -5.94 -7.29 17.10
CA ASN A 396 -6.63 -8.27 16.26
C ASN A 396 -6.00 -8.37 14.87
N SER A 397 -4.69 -8.61 14.79
CA SER A 397 -3.94 -8.62 13.52
C SER A 397 -3.00 -9.83 13.41
N CYS A 398 -2.66 -10.21 12.18
CA CYS A 398 -1.68 -11.24 11.88
C CYS A 398 -0.78 -10.82 10.69
N SER A 399 0.22 -11.63 10.34
CA SER A 399 1.08 -11.37 9.18
C SER A 399 0.28 -11.31 7.87
N HIS A 400 0.79 -10.59 6.88
CA HIS A 400 0.19 -10.57 5.54
C HIS A 400 0.84 -11.54 4.55
N GLY A 401 2.05 -12.00 4.81
CA GLY A 401 2.78 -12.90 3.90
C GLY A 401 4.11 -13.33 4.48
N ALA A 402 5.07 -13.73 3.63
CA ALA A 402 6.39 -14.16 4.11
C ALA A 402 7.29 -13.01 4.57
N GLY A 403 7.14 -11.80 4.00
CA GLY A 403 8.02 -10.67 4.27
C GLY A 403 9.40 -10.81 3.62
N ARG A 404 10.04 -9.70 3.27
CA ARG A 404 11.32 -9.73 2.55
C ARG A 404 12.50 -9.87 3.51
N VAL A 405 13.53 -10.58 3.08
CA VAL A 405 14.87 -10.59 3.72
C VAL A 405 15.90 -9.83 2.88
N MET A 406 15.52 -9.40 1.69
CA MET A 406 16.42 -8.77 0.72
C MET A 406 15.74 -7.66 -0.08
N SER A 407 16.42 -6.53 -0.21
CA SER A 407 15.97 -5.43 -1.09
C SER A 407 15.92 -5.87 -2.55
N ARG A 408 15.06 -5.24 -3.35
CA ARG A 408 14.96 -5.51 -4.79
C ARG A 408 16.30 -5.35 -5.51
N ALA A 409 17.04 -4.29 -5.19
CA ALA A 409 18.35 -4.03 -5.79
C ALA A 409 19.39 -5.09 -5.39
N ALA A 410 19.33 -5.63 -4.17
CA ALA A 410 20.21 -6.71 -3.75
C ALA A 410 19.85 -8.03 -4.45
N ALA A 411 18.57 -8.30 -4.68
CA ALA A 411 18.14 -9.50 -5.41
C ALA A 411 18.75 -9.57 -6.82
N TYR A 412 18.69 -8.47 -7.59
CA TYR A 412 19.32 -8.39 -8.92
C TYR A 412 20.85 -8.52 -8.91
N ARG A 413 21.51 -8.20 -7.78
CA ARG A 413 22.97 -8.33 -7.65
C ARG A 413 23.40 -9.74 -7.26
N ASN A 414 22.60 -10.42 -6.44
CA ASN A 414 23.01 -11.63 -5.74
C ASN A 414 22.35 -12.91 -6.26
N LEU A 415 21.19 -12.82 -6.91
CA LEU A 415 20.44 -13.99 -7.38
C LEU A 415 20.66 -14.23 -8.87
N LYS A 416 20.58 -15.50 -9.28
CA LYS A 416 20.64 -15.91 -10.68
C LYS A 416 19.29 -16.45 -11.13
N ARG A 417 18.91 -16.13 -12.37
CA ARG A 417 17.63 -16.56 -12.94
C ARG A 417 17.53 -18.07 -13.09
N GLU A 418 18.66 -18.76 -13.24
CA GLU A 418 18.69 -20.21 -13.31
C GLU A 418 18.40 -20.87 -11.95
N ASP A 419 18.88 -20.30 -10.85
CA ASP A 419 18.61 -20.81 -9.50
C ASP A 419 17.12 -20.72 -9.18
N MET A 420 16.50 -19.56 -9.48
CA MET A 420 15.04 -19.38 -9.39
C MET A 420 14.27 -20.41 -10.23
N LYS A 421 14.67 -20.63 -11.49
CA LYS A 421 14.03 -21.63 -12.37
C LYS A 421 14.16 -23.04 -11.82
N ASN A 422 15.32 -23.39 -11.27
CA ASN A 422 15.56 -24.71 -10.68
C ASN A 422 14.71 -24.90 -9.41
N PHE A 423 14.62 -23.87 -8.56
CA PHE A 423 13.77 -23.87 -7.38
C PHE A 423 12.29 -24.12 -7.73
N LEU A 424 11.79 -23.43 -8.76
CA LEU A 424 10.41 -23.56 -9.25
C LEU A 424 10.17 -24.92 -9.90
N ARG A 425 11.11 -25.41 -10.73
CA ARG A 425 11.02 -26.72 -11.38
C ARG A 425 10.94 -27.85 -10.35
N ALA A 426 11.74 -27.79 -9.30
CA ALA A 426 11.73 -28.78 -8.22
C ALA A 426 10.39 -28.85 -7.47
N ARG A 427 9.56 -27.82 -7.58
CA ARG A 427 8.20 -27.73 -7.00
C ARG A 427 7.10 -27.82 -8.05
N GLU A 428 7.49 -28.08 -9.29
CA GLU A 428 6.61 -28.18 -10.45
C GLU A 428 5.79 -26.90 -10.69
N VAL A 429 6.37 -25.74 -10.43
CA VAL A 429 5.71 -24.45 -10.66
C VAL A 429 6.01 -23.95 -12.07
N THR A 430 4.95 -23.66 -12.82
CA THR A 430 5.03 -22.94 -14.09
C THR A 430 4.91 -21.44 -13.82
N LEU A 431 5.98 -20.68 -14.05
CA LEU A 431 5.98 -19.23 -13.92
C LEU A 431 5.81 -18.57 -15.30
N ILE A 432 4.81 -17.70 -15.40
CA ILE A 432 4.52 -16.85 -16.56
C ILE A 432 4.93 -15.42 -16.20
N GLY A 433 6.02 -14.96 -16.79
CA GLY A 433 6.67 -13.70 -16.47
C GLY A 433 7.56 -13.80 -15.24
N GLY A 434 7.42 -12.86 -14.31
CA GLY A 434 8.17 -12.84 -13.05
C GLY A 434 9.59 -12.26 -13.18
N THR A 435 10.01 -11.64 -12.08
CA THR A 435 11.28 -10.93 -11.95
C THR A 435 12.13 -11.53 -10.84
N LEU A 436 13.44 -11.36 -10.93
CA LEU A 436 14.40 -11.87 -9.95
C LEU A 436 14.18 -11.29 -8.55
N ASP A 437 13.66 -10.07 -8.45
CA ASP A 437 13.39 -9.41 -7.18
C ASP A 437 12.16 -9.92 -6.44
N GLU A 438 11.43 -10.87 -7.00
CA GLU A 438 10.33 -11.58 -6.35
C GLU A 438 10.62 -13.11 -6.23
N SER A 439 11.88 -13.54 -6.47
CA SER A 439 12.32 -14.94 -6.31
C SER A 439 12.06 -15.43 -4.88
N PRO A 440 11.73 -16.71 -4.65
CA PRO A 440 11.44 -17.23 -3.31
C PRO A 440 12.49 -16.90 -2.23
N GLU A 441 13.77 -16.87 -2.60
CA GLU A 441 14.90 -16.57 -1.73
C GLU A 441 14.95 -15.12 -1.21
N VAL A 442 14.17 -14.21 -1.78
CA VAL A 442 14.07 -12.82 -1.28
C VAL A 442 13.11 -12.69 -0.10
N TYR A 443 12.39 -13.75 0.24
CA TYR A 443 11.40 -13.80 1.31
C TYR A 443 11.86 -14.67 2.48
N LYS A 444 11.28 -14.43 3.67
CA LYS A 444 11.46 -15.33 4.82
C LYS A 444 10.79 -16.68 4.54
N ASP A 445 11.12 -17.68 5.36
CA ASP A 445 10.39 -18.94 5.35
C ASP A 445 8.97 -18.73 5.91
N ILE A 446 7.98 -18.88 5.02
CA ILE A 446 6.57 -18.72 5.37
C ILE A 446 6.12 -19.67 6.49
N ASN A 447 6.68 -20.87 6.59
CA ASN A 447 6.29 -21.81 7.64
C ASN A 447 6.72 -21.31 9.02
N LYS A 448 7.88 -20.65 9.11
CA LYS A 448 8.34 -20.02 10.35
C LYS A 448 7.53 -18.78 10.70
N VAL A 449 7.13 -18.00 9.69
CA VAL A 449 6.20 -16.87 9.90
C VAL A 449 4.88 -17.35 10.49
N ILE A 450 4.28 -18.42 9.96
CA ILE A 450 3.05 -19.02 10.51
C ILE A 450 3.28 -19.61 11.91
N ALA A 451 4.40 -20.32 12.12
CA ALA A 451 4.74 -20.86 13.44
C ALA A 451 4.97 -19.78 14.51
N GLY A 452 5.37 -18.57 14.10
CA GLY A 452 5.63 -17.43 14.98
C GLY A 452 4.39 -16.67 15.47
N GLN A 453 3.19 -17.08 15.09
CA GLN A 453 1.92 -16.39 15.39
C GLN A 453 0.75 -17.35 15.67
N THR A 454 1.05 -18.53 16.23
CA THR A 454 0.05 -19.55 16.53
C THR A 454 -0.98 -19.10 17.57
N ASP A 455 -0.69 -18.06 18.35
CA ASP A 455 -1.60 -17.37 19.26
C ASP A 455 -2.49 -16.33 18.56
N LEU A 456 -2.17 -15.93 17.33
CA LEU A 456 -2.93 -14.95 16.54
C LEU A 456 -3.94 -15.61 15.59
N VAL A 457 -3.61 -16.80 15.07
CA VAL A 457 -4.42 -17.47 14.03
C VAL A 457 -4.46 -18.99 14.17
N ASP A 458 -5.53 -19.59 13.66
CA ASP A 458 -5.60 -21.00 13.28
C ASP A 458 -5.37 -21.15 11.78
N VAL A 459 -4.63 -22.19 11.37
CA VAL A 459 -4.48 -22.56 9.96
C VAL A 459 -5.64 -23.47 9.57
N LEU A 460 -6.39 -23.08 8.53
CA LEU A 460 -7.51 -23.87 8.01
C LEU A 460 -7.14 -24.69 6.78
N ALA A 461 -6.26 -24.15 5.93
CA ALA A 461 -5.86 -24.80 4.69
C ALA A 461 -4.49 -24.34 4.22
N LYS A 462 -3.82 -25.19 3.44
CA LYS A 462 -2.53 -24.91 2.81
C LYS A 462 -2.68 -24.82 1.29
N PHE A 463 -2.26 -23.71 0.71
CA PHE A 463 -2.25 -23.46 -0.73
C PHE A 463 -0.84 -23.68 -1.30
N GLU A 464 -0.72 -24.47 -2.36
CA GLU A 464 0.53 -24.72 -3.06
C GLU A 464 0.43 -24.19 -4.51
N PRO A 465 1.16 -23.11 -4.86
CA PRO A 465 1.10 -22.55 -6.21
C PRO A 465 1.65 -23.54 -7.23
N LYS A 466 1.04 -23.61 -8.41
CA LYS A 466 1.46 -24.49 -9.52
C LYS A 466 1.52 -23.77 -10.87
N VAL A 467 0.69 -22.77 -11.10
CA VAL A 467 0.77 -21.88 -12.28
C VAL A 467 0.68 -20.45 -11.80
N VAL A 468 1.78 -19.70 -11.92
CA VAL A 468 1.90 -18.35 -11.37
C VAL A 468 2.09 -17.36 -12.51
N ARG A 469 1.26 -16.31 -12.54
CA ARG A 469 1.48 -15.18 -13.45
C ARG A 469 1.83 -13.92 -12.67
N MET A 470 2.91 -13.27 -13.11
CA MET A 470 3.39 -12.01 -12.57
C MET A 470 3.76 -11.05 -13.71
N ALA A 471 4.11 -9.82 -13.37
CA ALA A 471 4.68 -8.90 -14.35
C ALA A 471 6.03 -9.39 -14.87
N GLU A 472 6.24 -9.22 -16.17
CA GLU A 472 7.52 -9.50 -16.82
C GLU A 472 8.56 -8.42 -16.51
N GLU A 473 9.83 -8.82 -16.63
CA GLU A 473 10.97 -7.92 -16.58
C GLU A 473 11.01 -7.05 -17.83
N LYS A 474 10.29 -5.91 -17.85
CA LYS A 474 10.55 -4.88 -18.86
C LYS A 474 11.86 -4.17 -18.53
N ALA A 475 12.64 -3.83 -19.56
CA ALA A 475 13.93 -3.12 -19.56
C ALA A 475 13.93 -1.69 -18.95
N GLN A 476 13.08 -1.41 -17.96
CA GLN A 476 13.00 -0.14 -17.24
C GLN A 476 14.30 0.15 -16.47
N TRP A 477 14.99 -0.89 -15.99
CA TRP A 477 16.32 -0.76 -15.38
C TRP A 477 17.42 -0.45 -16.40
N THR A 478 17.31 -0.97 -17.64
CA THR A 478 18.26 -0.68 -18.71
C THR A 478 18.18 0.78 -19.14
N GLN A 479 16.99 1.38 -19.18
CA GLN A 479 16.83 2.82 -19.45
C GLN A 479 17.36 3.71 -18.31
N ARG A 480 17.16 3.34 -17.05
CA ARG A 480 17.73 4.08 -15.90
C ARG A 480 19.26 3.95 -15.83
N ARG A 481 19.80 2.78 -16.15
CA ARG A 481 21.24 2.53 -16.22
C ARG A 481 21.88 3.27 -17.39
N ASN A 482 21.23 3.31 -18.55
CA ASN A 482 21.67 4.12 -19.70
C ASN A 482 21.57 5.62 -19.43
N LYS A 483 20.53 6.10 -18.71
CA LYS A 483 20.45 7.51 -18.27
C LYS A 483 21.54 7.88 -17.24
N LYS A 484 21.86 6.99 -16.29
CA LYS A 484 22.97 7.21 -15.35
C LYS A 484 24.34 7.15 -16.02
N LYS A 485 24.52 6.27 -17.03
CA LYS A 485 25.76 6.19 -17.80
C LYS A 485 25.96 7.43 -18.68
N ALA A 486 24.90 7.89 -19.35
CA ALA A 486 24.92 9.13 -20.13
C ALA A 486 25.16 10.39 -19.26
N ALA A 487 24.66 10.42 -18.02
CA ALA A 487 24.93 11.50 -17.08
C ALA A 487 26.36 11.46 -16.52
N GLY A 488 26.93 10.27 -16.30
CA GLY A 488 28.32 10.11 -15.82
C GLY A 488 29.39 10.34 -16.89
N GLU A 489 29.08 10.11 -18.17
CA GLU A 489 30.01 10.42 -19.29
C GLU A 489 30.02 11.91 -19.65
N ALA A 490 28.95 12.66 -19.33
CA ALA A 490 28.90 14.12 -19.51
C ALA A 490 29.68 14.91 -18.44
N GLU A 491 29.96 14.31 -17.27
CA GLU A 491 30.74 14.94 -16.18
C GLU A 491 32.27 14.78 -16.34
N VAL A 492 32.73 14.02 -17.34
CA VAL A 492 34.17 13.76 -17.58
C VAL A 492 34.70 14.49 -18.84
N CYS A 493 33.84 15.26 -19.51
CA CYS A 493 34.23 16.14 -20.61
C CYS A 493 33.63 17.54 -20.42
N MET A 494 34.11 18.25 -19.41
CA MET A 494 34.21 19.72 -19.38
C MET A 494 35.35 20.14 -18.46
#